data_AF-A0A355W8V3-F1
#
_entry.id   AF-A0A355W8V3-F1
#
_cell.length_a   1.000
_cell.length_b   1.000
_cell.length_c   1.000
_cell.angle_alpha   90.00
_cell.angle_beta   90.00
_cell.angle_gamma   90.00
#
_symmetry.space_group_name_H-M   'P 1'
#
loop_
_entity.id
_entity.type
_entity.pdbx_description
1 polymer ?
#
loop_
_entity_poly.entity_id
_entity_poly.type
_entity_poly.pdbx_seq_one_letter_code
_entity_poly.pdbx_strand_id
1 'polypeptide(L)'
;HEEEVVKKMAAMAKKLRPDVVICGPAYNYKGFARMCALVAYEINKKTDIPAIAAMSEENVDTISKYKNSVNIVKMPKKGGTGLNESLYKICLLAKKVADKEDITELKKEICY
;
A
#
# COMPACT_ATOMS: atom_id res chain seq x y z
N HIS A 1 -6.10 14.89 -14.69
CA HIS A 1 -7.08 14.14 -13.88
C HIS A 1 -6.42 13.35 -12.76
N GLU A 2 -5.44 12.48 -13.02
CA GLU A 2 -4.79 11.66 -11.98
C GLU A 2 -4.16 12.46 -10.82
N GLU A 3 -3.32 13.45 -11.11
CA GLU A 3 -2.68 14.26 -10.06
C GLU A 3 -3.69 14.98 -9.15
N GLU A 4 -4.81 15.39 -9.71
CA GLU A 4 -5.87 16.07 -8.96
C GLU A 4 -6.54 15.12 -7.98
N VAL A 5 -6.85 13.89 -8.42
CA VAL A 5 -7.43 12.85 -7.56
C VAL A 5 -6.48 12.51 -6.43
N VAL A 6 -5.19 12.34 -6.72
CA VAL A 6 -4.21 11.97 -5.71
C VAL A 6 -4.03 13.08 -4.66
N LYS A 7 -3.98 14.35 -5.09
CA LYS A 7 -3.96 15.51 -4.18
C LYS A 7 -5.21 15.54 -3.29
N LYS A 8 -6.39 15.26 -3.85
CA LYS A 8 -7.65 15.17 -3.10
C LYS A 8 -7.62 14.03 -2.07
N MET A 9 -7.08 12.86 -2.43
CA MET A 9 -6.94 11.74 -1.50
C MET A 9 -5.97 12.05 -0.35
N ALA A 10 -4.82 12.67 -0.63
CA ALA A 10 -3.88 13.08 0.41
C ALA A 10 -4.48 14.15 1.35
N ALA A 11 -5.20 15.13 0.79
CA ALA A 11 -5.91 16.13 1.57
C ALA A 11 -7.01 15.51 2.46
N MET A 12 -7.74 14.52 1.94
CA MET A 12 -8.74 13.77 2.69
C MET A 12 -8.11 12.98 3.83
N ALA A 13 -7.03 12.23 3.57
CA ALA A 13 -6.30 11.50 4.61
C ALA A 13 -5.83 12.45 5.72
N LYS A 14 -5.24 13.59 5.36
CA LYS A 14 -4.81 14.62 6.32
C LYS A 14 -5.97 15.15 7.17
N LYS A 15 -7.15 15.34 6.58
CA LYS A 15 -8.35 15.81 7.30
C LYS A 15 -8.89 14.77 8.27
N LEU A 16 -8.94 13.50 7.86
CA LEU A 16 -9.47 12.40 8.67
C LEU A 16 -8.51 12.00 9.80
N ARG A 17 -7.21 12.22 9.62
CA ARG A 17 -6.14 11.84 10.56
C ARG A 17 -6.22 10.36 10.99
N PRO A 18 -6.28 9.40 10.04
CA PRO A 18 -6.18 7.99 10.39
C PRO A 18 -4.78 7.65 10.87
N ASP A 19 -4.65 6.57 11.65
CA ASP A 19 -3.34 6.08 12.08
C ASP A 19 -2.54 5.46 10.93
N VAL A 20 -3.24 4.89 9.94
CA VAL A 20 -2.64 4.29 8.73
C VAL A 20 -3.65 4.24 7.58
N VAL A 21 -3.17 4.33 6.34
CA VAL A 21 -3.97 4.16 5.13
C VAL A 21 -3.55 2.88 4.40
N ILE A 22 -4.53 2.04 4.04
CA ILE A 22 -4.30 0.81 3.28
C ILE A 22 -4.84 1.01 1.85
N CYS A 23 -3.94 0.99 0.87
CA CYS A 23 -4.27 1.11 -0.55
C CYS A 23 -4.29 -0.27 -1.23
N GLY A 24 -5.46 -0.90 -1.28
CA GLY A 24 -5.66 -2.23 -1.87
C GLY A 24 -6.72 -3.03 -1.12
N PRO A 25 -6.83 -4.36 -1.35
CA PRO A 25 -5.96 -5.17 -2.19
C PRO A 25 -6.20 -5.00 -3.70
N ALA A 26 -5.14 -4.80 -4.50
CA ALA A 26 -5.26 -4.52 -5.94
C ALA A 26 -5.16 -5.74 -6.88
N TYR A 27 -4.87 -6.94 -6.37
CA TYR A 27 -4.73 -8.17 -7.18
C TYR A 27 -3.81 -7.95 -8.40
N ASN A 28 -4.11 -8.51 -9.56
CA ASN A 28 -3.40 -8.28 -10.82
C ASN A 28 -3.97 -7.09 -11.66
N TYR A 29 -4.82 -6.24 -11.06
CA TYR A 29 -5.48 -5.14 -11.77
C TYR A 29 -4.53 -3.96 -11.96
N LYS A 30 -3.82 -3.92 -13.10
CA LYS A 30 -2.76 -2.93 -13.40
C LYS A 30 -3.13 -1.48 -13.09
N GLY A 31 -4.29 -1.02 -13.58
CA GLY A 31 -4.72 0.37 -13.39
C GLY A 31 -4.97 0.71 -11.92
N PHE A 32 -5.61 -0.21 -11.19
CA PHE A 32 -5.90 -0.03 -9.77
C PHE A 32 -4.62 -0.13 -8.92
N ALA A 33 -3.74 -1.08 -9.21
CA ALA A 33 -2.44 -1.22 -8.56
C ALA A 33 -1.61 0.07 -8.70
N ARG A 34 -1.55 0.63 -9.91
CA ARG A 34 -0.87 1.90 -10.18
C ARG A 34 -1.43 3.05 -9.35
N MET A 35 -2.76 3.15 -9.25
CA MET A 35 -3.41 4.17 -8.42
C MET A 35 -3.15 3.96 -6.92
N CYS A 36 -3.22 2.73 -6.42
CA CYS A 36 -2.91 2.40 -5.02
C CYS A 36 -1.49 2.81 -4.64
N ALA A 37 -0.50 2.46 -5.46
CA ALA A 37 0.89 2.83 -5.20
C ALA A 37 1.11 4.35 -5.28
N LEU A 38 0.51 5.02 -6.26
CA LEU A 38 0.63 6.47 -6.43
C LEU A 38 -0.02 7.23 -5.26
N VAL A 39 -1.20 6.83 -4.82
CA VAL A 39 -1.89 7.45 -3.68
C VAL A 39 -1.10 7.21 -2.38
N ALA A 40 -0.64 5.99 -2.13
CA ALA A 40 0.18 5.69 -0.96
C ALA A 40 1.49 6.50 -0.96
N TYR A 41 2.16 6.59 -2.11
CA TYR A 41 3.36 7.41 -2.28
C TYR A 41 3.12 8.88 -1.95
N GLU A 42 2.07 9.49 -2.49
CA GLU A 42 1.78 10.91 -2.24
C GLU A 42 1.33 11.16 -0.80
N ILE A 43 0.57 10.25 -0.16
CA ILE A 43 0.23 10.36 1.27
C ILE A 43 1.51 10.34 2.12
N ASN A 44 2.40 9.35 1.90
CA ASN A 44 3.67 9.25 2.62
C ASN A 44 4.58 10.46 2.40
N LYS A 45 4.51 11.09 1.23
CA LYS A 45 5.33 12.26 0.87
C LYS A 45 4.79 13.58 1.43
N LYS A 46 3.46 13.70 1.56
CA LYS A 46 2.80 14.99 1.88
C LYS A 46 2.26 15.06 3.30
N THR A 47 2.23 13.95 4.01
CA THR A 47 1.64 13.84 5.35
C THR A 47 2.50 12.94 6.23
N ASP A 48 2.34 13.03 7.54
CA ASP A 48 2.97 12.13 8.51
C ASP A 48 2.15 10.84 8.74
N ILE A 49 1.09 10.64 7.96
CA ILE A 49 0.23 9.46 8.03
C ILE A 49 0.88 8.36 7.17
N PRO A 50 1.19 7.19 7.74
CA PRO A 50 1.72 6.11 6.94
C PRO A 50 0.66 5.52 6.01
N ALA A 51 1.07 5.24 4.78
CA ALA A 51 0.28 4.56 3.78
C ALA A 51 1.04 3.36 3.21
N ILE A 52 0.34 2.23 3.13
CA ILE A 52 0.84 0.98 2.54
C ILE A 52 0.00 0.61 1.33
N ALA A 53 0.55 -0.22 0.45
CA ALA A 53 -0.20 -0.78 -0.66
C ALA A 53 -0.12 -2.31 -0.65
N ALA A 54 -1.04 -2.95 -1.37
CA ALA A 54 -0.98 -4.40 -1.58
C ALA A 54 -1.41 -4.72 -3.01
N MET A 55 -0.60 -5.52 -3.71
CA MET A 55 -0.88 -5.94 -5.08
C MET A 55 -0.14 -7.24 -5.43
N SER A 56 -0.58 -7.89 -6.50
CA SER A 56 0.01 -9.14 -6.96
C SER A 56 1.26 -8.88 -7.82
N GLU A 57 2.11 -9.90 -7.96
CA GLU A 57 3.42 -9.84 -8.63
C GLU A 57 3.32 -9.49 -10.13
N GLU A 58 2.15 -9.68 -10.76
CA GLU A 58 1.90 -9.33 -12.17
C GLU A 58 1.97 -7.82 -12.41
N ASN A 59 1.88 -6.99 -11.37
CA ASN A 59 1.96 -5.54 -11.50
C ASN A 59 3.42 -5.04 -11.52
N VAL A 60 4.27 -5.73 -12.25
CA VAL A 60 5.74 -5.56 -12.28
C VAL A 60 6.15 -4.10 -12.43
N ASP A 61 5.54 -3.37 -13.37
CA ASP A 61 5.88 -1.96 -13.64
C ASP A 61 5.61 -1.06 -12.43
N THR A 62 4.48 -1.27 -11.75
CA THR A 62 4.10 -0.50 -10.57
C THR A 62 4.99 -0.86 -9.39
N ILE A 63 5.22 -2.15 -9.17
CA ILE A 63 6.08 -2.65 -8.09
C ILE A 63 7.50 -2.09 -8.26
N SER A 64 8.08 -2.24 -9.44
CA SER A 64 9.44 -1.76 -9.75
C SER A 64 9.58 -0.26 -9.48
N LYS A 65 8.57 0.54 -9.86
CA LYS A 65 8.57 1.98 -9.68
C LYS A 65 8.43 2.43 -8.22
N TYR A 66 7.67 1.72 -7.39
CA TYR A 66 7.25 2.22 -6.07
C TYR A 66 7.76 1.42 -4.86
N LYS A 67 8.30 0.21 -5.02
CA LYS A 67 8.71 -0.67 -3.89
C LYS A 67 9.71 -0.04 -2.90
N ASN A 68 10.57 0.87 -3.39
CA ASN A 68 11.55 1.55 -2.55
C ASN A 68 10.95 2.71 -1.74
N SER A 69 9.77 3.21 -2.12
CA SER A 69 9.13 4.38 -1.52
C SER A 69 7.81 4.06 -0.82
N VAL A 70 7.20 2.92 -1.12
CA VAL A 70 5.94 2.45 -0.55
C VAL A 70 6.14 1.01 -0.10
N ASN A 71 5.65 0.65 1.08
CA ASN A 71 5.61 -0.75 1.49
C ASN A 71 4.47 -1.44 0.71
N ILE A 72 4.84 -2.26 -0.27
CA ILE A 72 3.89 -2.98 -1.13
C ILE A 72 3.86 -4.45 -0.72
N VAL A 73 2.78 -4.87 -0.06
CA VAL A 73 2.58 -6.24 0.41
C VAL A 73 2.25 -7.18 -0.75
N LYS A 74 2.92 -8.34 -0.78
CA LYS A 74 2.69 -9.45 -1.70
C LYS A 74 1.30 -10.05 -1.49
N MET A 75 0.56 -10.28 -2.57
CA MET A 75 -0.75 -10.95 -2.52
C MET A 75 -0.97 -11.88 -3.72
N PRO A 76 -2.00 -12.76 -3.70
CA PRO A 76 -2.36 -13.57 -4.85
C PRO A 76 -2.95 -12.76 -6.01
N LYS A 77 -2.92 -13.33 -7.22
CA LYS A 77 -3.41 -12.71 -8.47
C LYS A 77 -4.90 -12.36 -8.47
N LYS A 78 -5.69 -13.03 -7.64
CA LYS A 78 -7.15 -12.92 -7.54
C LYS A 78 -7.64 -13.33 -6.15
N GLY A 79 -8.90 -13.06 -5.85
CA GLY A 79 -9.54 -13.55 -4.63
C GLY A 79 -9.60 -15.08 -4.59
N GLY A 80 -9.40 -15.66 -3.40
CA GLY A 80 -9.41 -17.11 -3.19
C GLY A 80 -8.25 -17.58 -2.30
N THR A 81 -7.63 -18.69 -2.66
CA THR A 81 -6.50 -19.28 -1.94
C THR A 81 -5.38 -18.27 -1.73
N GLY A 82 -4.90 -18.15 -0.49
CA GLY A 82 -3.85 -17.21 -0.09
C GLY A 82 -4.33 -15.81 0.26
N LEU A 83 -5.59 -15.44 -0.04
CA LEU A 83 -6.10 -14.10 0.29
C LEU A 83 -6.14 -13.86 1.81
N ASN A 84 -6.58 -14.84 2.60
CA ASN A 84 -6.65 -14.70 4.06
C ASN A 84 -5.27 -14.47 4.68
N GLU A 85 -4.24 -15.15 4.17
CA GLU A 85 -2.87 -14.98 4.62
C GLU A 85 -2.32 -13.61 4.25
N SER A 86 -2.52 -13.17 2.99
CA SER A 86 -2.13 -11.83 2.56
C SER A 86 -2.88 -10.74 3.32
N LEU A 87 -4.17 -10.92 3.59
CA LEU A 87 -4.96 -9.98 4.38
C LEU A 87 -4.42 -9.87 5.81
N TYR A 88 -4.08 -10.99 6.45
CA TYR A 88 -3.41 -10.99 7.75
C TYR A 88 -2.10 -10.20 7.70
N LYS A 89 -1.26 -10.45 6.69
CA LYS A 89 0.02 -9.73 6.49
C LYS A 89 -0.18 -8.22 6.27
N ILE A 90 -1.22 -7.82 5.52
CA ILE A 90 -1.59 -6.41 5.31
C ILE A 90 -1.96 -5.77 6.66
N CYS A 91 -2.83 -6.40 7.44
CA CYS A 91 -3.26 -5.88 8.74
C CYS A 91 -2.10 -5.81 9.75
N LEU A 92 -1.24 -6.83 9.79
CA LEU A 92 -0.07 -6.88 10.65
C LEU A 92 0.89 -5.74 10.34
N LEU A 93 1.21 -5.51 9.06
CA LEU A 93 2.05 -4.40 8.65
C LEU A 93 1.40 -3.06 8.98
N ALA A 94 0.11 -2.89 8.67
CA ALA A 94 -0.61 -1.65 8.94
C ALA A 94 -0.56 -1.29 10.43
N LYS A 95 -0.77 -2.27 11.32
CA LYS A 95 -0.70 -2.08 12.77
C LYS A 95 0.70 -1.66 13.22
N LYS A 96 1.74 -2.39 12.81
CA LYS A 96 3.13 -2.06 13.20
C LYS A 96 3.57 -0.69 12.71
N VAL A 97 3.18 -0.32 11.50
CA VAL A 97 3.51 1.00 10.94
C VAL A 97 2.76 2.11 11.68
N ALA A 98 1.47 1.91 12.00
CA ALA A 98 0.70 2.84 12.83
C ALA A 98 1.34 3.05 14.21
N ASP A 99 1.84 1.96 14.82
CA ASP A 99 2.49 1.96 16.13
C ASP A 99 3.96 2.44 16.08
N LYS A 100 4.49 2.76 14.90
CA LYS A 100 5.89 3.17 14.67
C LYS A 100 6.92 2.14 15.16
N GLU A 101 6.57 0.86 15.06
CA GLU A 101 7.48 -0.23 15.37
C GLU A 101 8.53 -0.43 14.26
N ASP A 102 9.63 -1.13 14.58
CA ASP A 102 10.56 -1.60 13.56
C ASP A 102 9.91 -2.69 12.70
N ILE A 103 9.85 -2.44 11.40
CA ILE A 103 9.26 -3.32 10.39
C ILE A 103 10.31 -3.96 9.47
N THR A 104 11.60 -3.78 9.74
CA THR A 104 12.68 -4.13 8.79
C THR A 104 12.62 -5.60 8.37
N GLU A 105 12.54 -6.53 9.32
CA GLU A 105 12.47 -7.97 9.03
C GLU A 105 11.14 -8.36 8.38
N LEU A 106 10.03 -7.84 8.90
CA LEU A 106 8.70 -8.11 8.36
C LEU A 106 8.60 -7.67 6.89
N LYS A 107 9.13 -6.48 6.57
CA LYS A 107 9.13 -5.92 5.22
C LYS A 107 9.86 -6.83 4.23
N LYS A 108 11.03 -7.37 4.60
CA LYS A 108 11.79 -8.30 3.74
C LYS A 108 10.98 -9.55 3.39
N GLU A 109 10.21 -10.05 4.36
CA GLU A 109 9.38 -11.24 4.16
C GLU A 109 8.18 -10.94 3.26
N ILE A 110 7.36 -9.94 3.62
CA ILE A 110 6.02 -9.77 3.06
C ILE A 110 5.92 -8.74 1.94
N CYS A 111 6.90 -7.85 1.75
CA CYS A 111 6.89 -6.81 0.71
C CYS A 111 7.84 -7.14 -0.45
N TYR A 112 7.64 -6.44 -1.59
CA TYR A 112 8.53 -6.47 -2.76
C TYR A 112 9.77 -5.57 -2.62
#